data_AF-A0A5C5X9S7-F1
#
_entry.id   AF-A0A5C5X9S7-F1
#
_cell.length_a   1.000
_cell.length_b   1.000
_cell.length_c   1.000
_cell.angle_alpha   90.00
_cell.angle_beta   90.00
_cell.angle_gamma   90.00
#
_symmetry.space_group_name_H-M   'P 1'
#
loop_
_entity.id
_entity.type
_entity.pdbx_description
1 polymer ?
#
loop_
_entity_poly.entity_id
_entity_poly.type
_entity_poly.pdbx_seq_one_letter_code
_entity_poly.pdbx_strand_id
1 'polypeptide(L)'
;MNSESNTQPENSNSTNEELNQLVTSSQKVMAHAWMVRTFIKHSDEVEDFPELMGIVRSVFDTSRALETRVDNPAGYFKMLSKKIGKLEAATRQFAIDAPEASTHTNFQQAVISVQTCCESLREILNQSHVFLKKSV
;
A
#
# COMPACT_ATOMS: atom_id res chain seq x y z
N MET A 1 50.24 -3.88 -19.36
CA MET A 1 49.67 -3.50 -18.05
C MET A 1 48.18 -3.35 -18.27
N ASN A 2 47.44 -4.42 -18.01
CA ASN A 2 46.00 -4.47 -18.26
C ASN A 2 45.30 -3.71 -17.14
N SER A 3 44.67 -2.58 -17.49
CA SER A 3 43.66 -1.93 -16.66
C SER A 3 42.36 -2.72 -16.82
N GLU A 4 42.07 -3.58 -15.87
CA GLU A 4 40.78 -4.29 -15.78
C GLU A 4 39.67 -3.26 -15.58
N SER A 5 38.89 -3.05 -16.64
CA SER A 5 37.60 -2.37 -16.58
C SER A 5 36.65 -3.22 -15.76
N ASN A 6 36.39 -2.80 -14.53
CA ASN A 6 35.39 -3.36 -13.65
C ASN A 6 33.98 -3.07 -14.20
N THR A 7 33.49 -3.93 -15.09
CA THR A 7 32.09 -3.92 -15.56
C THR A 7 31.23 -4.67 -14.53
N GLN A 8 30.74 -3.96 -13.50
CA GLN A 8 29.51 -4.40 -12.85
C GLN A 8 28.36 -4.31 -13.86
N PRO A 9 27.44 -5.28 -13.92
CA PRO A 9 26.47 -5.36 -15.00
C PRO A 9 25.42 -4.25 -14.85
N GLU A 10 25.32 -3.37 -15.85
CA GLU A 10 24.34 -2.26 -15.94
C GLU A 10 22.91 -2.67 -15.57
N ASN A 11 22.56 -3.94 -15.83
CA ASN A 11 21.24 -4.52 -15.54
C ASN A 11 20.88 -4.54 -14.03
N SER A 12 21.84 -4.76 -13.13
CA SER A 12 21.57 -4.94 -11.70
C SER A 12 21.26 -3.62 -10.98
N ASN A 13 21.93 -2.53 -11.38
CA ASN A 13 21.64 -1.19 -10.85
C ASN A 13 20.29 -0.67 -11.34
N SER A 14 19.94 -0.92 -12.62
CA SER A 14 18.63 -0.55 -13.17
C SER A 14 17.48 -1.22 -12.42
N THR A 15 17.57 -2.52 -12.12
CA THR A 15 16.50 -3.24 -11.41
C THR A 15 16.30 -2.74 -9.97
N ASN A 16 17.38 -2.42 -9.26
CA ASN A 16 17.28 -1.85 -7.91
C ASN A 16 16.65 -0.45 -7.93
N GLU A 17 16.97 0.37 -8.93
CA GLU A 17 16.34 1.68 -9.11
C GLU A 17 14.83 1.56 -9.36
N GLU A 18 14.42 0.67 -10.26
CA GLU A 18 13.00 0.38 -10.54
C GLU A 18 12.25 -0.07 -9.27
N LEU A 19 12.85 -0.97 -8.48
CA LEU A 19 12.27 -1.41 -7.21
C LEU A 19 12.11 -0.28 -6.20
N ASN A 20 13.10 0.62 -6.10
CA ASN A 20 13.01 1.81 -5.23
C ASN A 20 11.91 2.78 -5.69
N GLN A 21 11.73 2.94 -7.01
CA GLN A 21 10.64 3.73 -7.56
C GLN A 21 9.26 3.11 -7.22
N LEU A 22 9.14 1.78 -7.28
CA LEU A 22 7.91 1.09 -6.87
C LEU A 22 7.64 1.22 -5.37
N VAL A 23 8.67 1.23 -4.52
CA VAL A 23 8.52 1.53 -3.07
C VAL A 23 7.96 2.95 -2.89
N THR A 24 8.56 3.92 -3.57
CA THR A 24 8.11 5.32 -3.52
C THR A 24 6.66 5.47 -3.98
N SER A 25 6.27 4.79 -5.06
CA SER A 25 4.89 4.76 -5.55
C SER A 25 3.94 4.12 -4.54
N SER A 26 4.36 3.03 -3.88
CA SER A 26 3.57 2.39 -2.82
C SER A 26 3.33 3.34 -1.64
N GLN A 27 4.34 4.13 -1.25
CA GLN A 27 4.20 5.12 -0.18
C GLN A 27 3.21 6.22 -0.54
N LYS A 28 3.23 6.72 -1.79
CA LYS A 28 2.22 7.68 -2.27
C LYS A 28 0.81 7.11 -2.16
N VAL A 29 0.60 5.86 -2.57
CA VAL A 29 -0.71 5.19 -2.43
C VAL A 29 -1.11 5.05 -0.95
N MET A 30 -0.18 4.63 -0.09
CA MET A 30 -0.46 4.53 1.35
C MET A 30 -0.78 5.90 1.99
N ALA A 31 -0.22 7.00 1.49
CA ALA A 31 -0.57 8.34 1.94
C ALA A 31 -2.03 8.69 1.62
N HIS A 32 -2.54 8.30 0.45
CA HIS A 32 -3.97 8.45 0.13
C HIS A 32 -4.86 7.61 1.06
N ALA A 33 -4.49 6.35 1.31
CA ALA A 33 -5.20 5.51 2.28
C ALA A 33 -5.17 6.12 3.70
N TRP A 34 -4.07 6.79 4.07
CA TRP A 34 -3.95 7.48 5.36
C TRP A 34 -4.92 8.65 5.51
N MET A 35 -5.24 9.35 4.41
CA MET A 35 -6.25 10.39 4.41
C MET A 35 -7.64 9.81 4.71
N VAL A 36 -8.01 8.69 4.09
CA VAL A 36 -9.26 7.98 4.39
C VAL A 36 -9.30 7.53 5.85
N ARG A 37 -8.21 6.94 6.34
CA ARG A 37 -8.09 6.58 7.77
C ARG A 37 -8.34 7.78 8.68
N THR A 38 -7.74 8.92 8.36
CA THR A 38 -7.82 10.12 9.20
C THR A 38 -9.23 10.69 9.17
N PHE A 39 -9.88 10.71 8.02
CA PHE A 39 -11.28 11.08 7.88
C PHE A 39 -12.19 10.20 8.75
N ILE A 40 -12.16 8.88 8.57
CA ILE A 40 -13.05 7.95 9.28
C ILE A 40 -12.77 7.92 10.79
N LYS A 41 -11.52 8.03 11.22
CA LYS A 41 -11.18 8.02 12.65
C LYS A 41 -11.79 9.21 13.41
N HIS A 42 -12.00 10.33 12.74
CA HIS A 42 -12.51 11.57 13.36
C HIS A 42 -13.89 11.96 12.84
N SER A 43 -14.60 11.04 12.18
CA SER A 43 -16.00 11.25 11.81
C SER A 43 -16.88 10.90 13.00
N ASP A 44 -17.92 11.70 13.26
CA ASP A 44 -18.85 11.48 14.38
C ASP A 44 -19.52 10.10 14.26
N GLU A 45 -19.75 9.62 13.02
CA GLU A 45 -20.36 8.31 12.76
C GLU A 45 -19.60 7.13 13.38
N VAL A 46 -18.31 7.28 13.73
CA VAL A 46 -17.54 6.20 14.35
C VAL A 46 -17.98 5.90 15.79
N GLU A 47 -18.65 6.86 16.45
CA GLU A 47 -19.19 6.68 17.81
C GLU A 47 -20.38 5.72 17.79
N ASP A 48 -21.25 5.86 16.80
CA ASP A 48 -22.45 5.04 16.62
C ASP A 48 -22.19 3.77 15.78
N PHE A 49 -21.16 3.78 14.93
CA PHE A 49 -20.78 2.69 14.03
C PHE A 49 -19.30 2.27 14.23
N PRO A 50 -18.98 1.58 15.34
CA PRO A 50 -17.61 1.19 15.67
C PRO A 50 -16.96 0.22 14.66
N GLU A 51 -17.75 -0.44 13.81
CA GLU A 51 -17.32 -1.30 12.71
C GLU A 51 -16.42 -0.55 11.72
N LEU A 52 -16.66 0.76 11.52
CA LEU A 52 -15.84 1.64 10.68
C LEU A 52 -14.36 1.67 11.12
N MET A 53 -14.07 1.38 12.39
CA MET A 53 -12.69 1.29 12.87
C MET A 53 -11.90 0.13 12.23
N GLY A 54 -12.57 -0.83 11.58
CA GLY A 54 -11.93 -1.91 10.83
C GLY A 54 -10.96 -1.38 9.77
N ILE A 55 -11.38 -0.42 8.94
CA ILE A 55 -10.50 0.16 7.91
C ILE A 55 -9.42 1.06 8.54
N VAL A 56 -9.76 1.81 9.60
CA VAL A 56 -8.82 2.69 10.31
C VAL A 56 -7.63 1.89 10.85
N ARG A 57 -7.90 0.75 11.50
CA ARG A 57 -6.86 -0.14 12.05
C ARG A 57 -6.06 -0.82 10.94
N SER A 58 -6.74 -1.30 9.90
CA SER A 58 -6.07 -2.00 8.78
C SER A 58 -5.10 -1.11 8.01
N VAL A 59 -5.50 0.13 7.71
CA VAL A 59 -4.61 1.13 7.09
C VAL A 59 -3.43 1.47 8.00
N PHE A 60 -3.66 1.67 9.30
CA PHE A 60 -2.61 1.94 10.27
C PHE A 60 -1.56 0.81 10.30
N ASP A 61 -2.02 -0.42 10.52
CA ASP A 61 -1.15 -1.59 10.66
C ASP A 61 -0.35 -1.87 9.40
N THR A 62 -0.97 -1.67 8.22
CA THR A 62 -0.28 -1.82 6.94
C THR A 62 0.77 -0.74 6.75
N SER A 63 0.41 0.54 6.99
CA SER A 63 1.34 1.66 6.87
C SER A 63 2.56 1.50 7.79
N ARG A 64 2.33 1.10 9.05
CA ARG A 64 3.41 0.90 10.03
C ARG A 64 4.30 -0.28 9.68
N ALA A 65 3.75 -1.38 9.17
CA ALA A 65 4.55 -2.52 8.77
C ALA A 65 5.44 -2.24 7.54
N LEU A 66 4.99 -1.38 6.63
CA LEU A 66 5.72 -1.04 5.41
C LEU A 66 6.82 0.00 5.64
N GLU A 67 6.59 1.00 6.49
CA GLU A 67 7.58 2.04 6.82
C GLU A 67 8.90 1.48 7.36
N THR A 68 8.87 0.37 8.10
CA THR A 68 10.10 -0.23 8.64
C THR A 68 10.98 -0.90 7.57
N ARG A 69 10.57 -0.87 6.30
CA ARG A 69 11.21 -1.61 5.20
C ARG A 69 11.53 -0.75 3.98
N VAL A 70 11.38 0.57 4.06
CA VAL A 70 11.53 1.48 2.91
C VAL A 70 12.89 1.35 2.24
N ASP A 71 13.97 1.21 3.02
CA ASP A 71 15.33 1.08 2.50
C ASP A 71 15.68 -0.35 2.04
N ASN A 72 14.72 -1.27 2.06
CA ASN A 72 14.89 -2.66 1.62
C ASN A 72 13.72 -3.08 0.71
N PRO A 73 13.79 -2.81 -0.61
CA PRO A 73 12.69 -3.06 -1.53
C PRO A 73 12.21 -4.51 -1.55
N ALA A 74 13.11 -5.49 -1.55
CA ALA A 74 12.74 -6.91 -1.48
C ALA A 74 11.97 -7.24 -0.18
N GLY A 75 12.44 -6.70 0.94
CA GLY A 75 11.78 -6.81 2.24
C GLY A 75 10.43 -6.09 2.29
N TYR A 76 10.33 -4.93 1.63
CA TYR A 76 9.12 -4.13 1.52
C TYR A 76 8.02 -4.92 0.79
N PHE A 77 8.30 -5.43 -0.41
CA PHE A 77 7.31 -6.15 -1.20
C PHE A 77 6.95 -7.52 -0.60
N LYS A 78 7.89 -8.17 0.10
CA LYS A 78 7.57 -9.35 0.93
C LYS A 78 6.63 -9.02 2.09
N MET A 79 6.72 -7.82 2.67
CA MET A 79 5.79 -7.38 3.71
C MET A 79 4.44 -6.99 3.11
N LEU A 80 4.44 -6.24 2.00
CA LEU A 80 3.22 -5.84 1.29
C LEU A 80 2.40 -7.07 0.90
N SER A 81 3.00 -8.10 0.33
CA SER A 81 2.29 -9.33 -0.05
C SER A 81 1.59 -10.04 1.12
N LYS A 82 2.15 -9.94 2.33
CA LYS A 82 1.53 -10.48 3.55
C LYS A 82 0.38 -9.63 4.09
N LYS A 83 0.42 -8.31 3.87
CA LYS A 83 -0.53 -7.35 4.43
C LYS A 83 -1.71 -7.06 3.51
N ILE A 84 -1.47 -7.03 2.19
CA ILE A 84 -2.44 -6.59 1.19
C ILE A 84 -3.77 -7.35 1.25
N GLY A 85 -3.75 -8.67 1.51
CA GLY A 85 -4.99 -9.45 1.63
C GLY A 85 -5.87 -9.04 2.82
N LYS A 86 -5.27 -8.63 3.95
CA LYS A 86 -6.01 -8.10 5.11
C LYS A 86 -6.52 -6.68 4.85
N LEU A 87 -5.74 -5.86 4.15
CA LEU A 87 -6.17 -4.51 3.75
C LEU A 87 -7.38 -4.57 2.81
N GLU A 88 -7.35 -5.45 1.81
CA GLU A 88 -8.47 -5.67 0.90
C GLU A 88 -9.70 -6.22 1.62
N ALA A 89 -9.54 -7.12 2.58
CA ALA A 89 -10.66 -7.63 3.36
C ALA A 89 -11.33 -6.53 4.18
N ALA A 90 -10.56 -5.68 4.87
CA ALA A 90 -11.08 -4.53 5.59
C ALA A 90 -11.73 -3.51 4.65
N THR A 91 -11.19 -3.33 3.45
CA THR A 91 -11.74 -2.44 2.42
C THR A 91 -13.09 -2.93 1.91
N ARG A 92 -13.24 -4.23 1.68
CA ARG A 92 -14.53 -4.83 1.29
C ARG A 92 -15.57 -4.69 2.40
N GLN A 93 -15.18 -4.90 3.65
CA GLN A 93 -16.08 -4.72 4.78
C GLN A 93 -16.50 -3.26 4.94
N PHE A 94 -15.55 -2.33 4.83
CA PHE A 94 -15.84 -0.90 4.86
C PHE A 94 -16.79 -0.45 3.75
N ALA A 95 -16.72 -1.06 2.56
CA ALA A 95 -17.67 -0.78 1.49
C ALA A 95 -19.12 -1.20 1.80
N ILE A 96 -19.30 -2.17 2.72
CA ILE A 96 -20.61 -2.61 3.23
C ILE A 96 -21.05 -1.71 4.38
N ASP A 97 -20.14 -1.39 5.31
CA ASP A 97 -20.48 -0.66 6.53
C ASP A 97 -20.69 0.85 6.30
N ALA A 98 -19.92 1.45 5.39
CA ALA A 98 -19.94 2.91 5.19
C ALA A 98 -21.32 3.46 4.76
N PRO A 99 -22.08 2.82 3.84
CA PRO A 99 -23.44 3.26 3.50
C PRO A 99 -24.45 3.12 4.64
N GLU A 100 -24.26 2.14 5.53
CA GLU A 100 -25.11 1.95 6.71
C GLU A 100 -24.84 3.02 7.76
N ALA A 101 -23.58 3.44 7.90
CA ALA A 101 -23.19 4.51 8.81
C ALA A 101 -23.58 5.90 8.30
N SER A 102 -23.45 6.16 6.99
CA SER A 102 -23.65 7.50 6.42
C SER A 102 -23.90 7.45 4.92
N THR A 103 -24.92 8.19 4.46
CA THR A 103 -25.19 8.38 3.02
C THR A 103 -24.44 9.56 2.42
N HIS A 104 -23.65 10.29 3.21
CA HIS A 104 -22.89 11.45 2.76
C HIS A 104 -21.86 11.08 1.68
N THR A 105 -21.68 11.97 0.71
CA THR A 105 -20.74 11.77 -0.41
C THR A 105 -19.31 11.48 0.07
N ASN A 106 -18.89 12.02 1.22
CA ASN A 106 -17.56 11.77 1.77
C ASN A 106 -17.31 10.28 2.08
N PHE A 107 -18.31 9.55 2.59
CA PHE A 107 -18.19 8.12 2.86
C PHE A 107 -18.12 7.30 1.57
N GLN A 108 -18.94 7.67 0.57
CA GLN A 108 -18.89 7.06 -0.75
C GLN A 108 -17.51 7.25 -1.41
N GLN A 109 -16.97 8.48 -1.36
CA GLN A 109 -15.64 8.78 -1.90
C GLN A 109 -14.51 8.12 -1.09
N ALA A 110 -14.67 7.97 0.22
CA ALA A 110 -13.74 7.25 1.07
C ALA A 110 -13.64 5.77 0.66
N VAL A 111 -14.77 5.11 0.40
CA VAL A 111 -14.82 3.71 -0.08
C VAL A 111 -14.10 3.59 -1.41
N ILE A 112 -14.48 4.42 -2.40
CA ILE A 112 -13.84 4.42 -3.73
C ILE A 112 -12.33 4.61 -3.60
N SER A 113 -11.91 5.60 -2.81
CA SER A 113 -10.51 5.95 -2.62
C SER A 113 -9.69 4.78 -2.07
N VAL A 114 -10.18 4.10 -1.03
CA VAL A 114 -9.43 2.98 -0.43
C VAL A 114 -9.44 1.71 -1.28
N GLN A 115 -10.50 1.50 -2.08
CA GLN A 115 -10.54 0.44 -3.11
C GLN A 115 -9.46 0.69 -4.17
N THR A 116 -9.40 1.90 -4.73
CA THR A 116 -8.36 2.29 -5.70
C THR A 116 -6.95 2.15 -5.10
N CYS A 117 -6.77 2.45 -3.81
CA CYS A 117 -5.49 2.22 -3.14
C CYS A 117 -5.11 0.73 -3.12
N CYS A 118 -6.05 -0.17 -2.81
CA CYS A 118 -5.80 -1.61 -2.83
C CYS A 118 -5.42 -2.11 -4.24
N GLU A 119 -6.16 -1.68 -5.26
CA GLU A 119 -5.90 -2.02 -6.66
C GLU A 119 -4.51 -1.54 -7.09
N SER A 120 -4.16 -0.29 -6.78
CA SER A 120 -2.87 0.30 -7.12
C SER A 120 -1.71 -0.43 -6.42
N LEU A 121 -1.86 -0.76 -5.14
CA LEU A 121 -0.85 -1.53 -4.40
C LEU A 121 -0.69 -2.94 -4.96
N ARG A 122 -1.79 -3.57 -5.41
CA ARG A 122 -1.76 -4.90 -6.03
C ARG A 122 -1.01 -4.87 -7.35
N GLU A 123 -1.25 -3.85 -8.16
CA GLU A 123 -0.54 -3.65 -9.43
C GLU A 123 0.95 -3.41 -9.21
N ILE A 124 1.31 -2.51 -8.29
CA ILE A 124 2.71 -2.27 -7.91
C ILE A 124 3.38 -3.56 -7.38
N LEU A 125 2.68 -4.34 -6.56
CA LEU A 125 3.19 -5.62 -6.06
C LEU A 125 3.47 -6.61 -7.21
N ASN A 126 2.57 -6.70 -8.18
CA ASN A 126 2.75 -7.56 -9.35
C ASN A 126 3.97 -7.14 -10.18
N GLN A 127 4.14 -5.84 -10.43
CA GLN A 127 5.31 -5.29 -11.10
C GLN A 127 6.60 -5.62 -10.32
N SER A 128 6.59 -5.48 -9.00
CA SER A 128 7.74 -5.80 -8.16
C SER A 128 8.18 -7.27 -8.29
N HIS A 129 7.23 -8.21 -8.43
CA HIS A 129 7.55 -9.62 -8.61
C HIS A 129 8.26 -9.90 -9.95
N VAL A 130 7.98 -9.12 -10.99
CA VAL A 130 8.69 -9.22 -12.28
C VAL A 130 10.15 -8.83 -12.10
N PHE A 131 10.41 -7.71 -11.41
CA PHE A 131 11.77 -7.23 -11.15
C PHE A 131 12.55 -8.14 -10.19
N LEU A 132 11.92 -8.60 -9.11
CA LEU A 132 12.55 -9.52 -8.15
C LEU A 132 12.90 -10.88 -8.76
N LYS A 133 12.15 -11.36 -9.76
CA LYS A 133 12.49 -12.59 -10.49
C LYS A 133 13.65 -12.41 -11.47
N LYS A 134 13.89 -11.19 -11.98
CA LYS A 134 15.01 -10.88 -12.88
C LYS A 134 16.36 -10.78 -12.15
N SER A 135 16.34 -10.56 -10.82
CA SER A 135 17.54 -10.40 -9.99
C SER A 135 18.10 -11.71 -9.43
N VAL A 136 17.44 -12.85 -9.66
CA VAL A 136 17.84 -14.21 -9.22
C VAL A 136 18.34 -14.99 -10.42
#